data_AF-A0A559RYG4-F1
#
_entry.id   AF-A0A559RYG4-F1
#
_cell.length_a   1.000
_cell.length_b   1.000
_cell.length_c   1.000
_cell.angle_alpha   90.00
_cell.angle_beta   90.00
_cell.angle_gamma   90.00
#
_symmetry.space_group_name_H-M   'P 1'
#
loop_
_entity.id
_entity.type
_entity.pdbx_description
1 polymer ?
#
loop_
_entity_poly.entity_id
_entity_poly.type
_entity_poly.pdbx_seq_one_letter_code
_entity_poly.pdbx_strand_id
1 'polypeptide(L)'
;MERDYTKEHQYIKAKKRVEKIKGFYWHAISYVMVNLFLSGIIVFGMMSDGNETFFEAVNNFGVYSTWVFWGIGLFFHWLGVFGSKAFFSNNWEERKIKEYLDNDKS
;
A
#
# COMPACT_ATOMS: atom_id res chain seq x y z
N MET A 1 -21.20 -22.93 23.23
CA MET A 1 -19.75 -22.61 23.10
C MET A 1 -19.35 -22.22 21.67
N GLU A 2 -20.11 -22.55 20.61
CA GLU A 2 -19.75 -22.17 19.22
C GLU A 2 -19.74 -20.66 18.90
N ARG A 3 -20.52 -19.84 19.61
CA ARG A 3 -20.65 -18.39 19.31
C ARG A 3 -19.40 -17.56 19.63
N ASP A 4 -18.53 -18.02 20.53
CA ASP A 4 -17.31 -17.27 20.91
C ASP A 4 -16.20 -17.45 19.87
N TYR A 5 -15.99 -18.67 19.37
CA TYR A 5 -15.00 -18.97 18.33
C TYR A 5 -15.24 -18.17 17.05
N THR A 6 -16.51 -17.96 16.67
CA THR A 6 -16.84 -17.16 15.48
C THR A 6 -16.50 -15.69 15.66
N LYS A 7 -16.69 -15.13 16.86
CA LYS A 7 -16.39 -13.73 17.17
C LYS A 7 -14.89 -13.48 17.24
N GLU A 8 -14.12 -14.36 17.86
CA GLU A 8 -12.65 -14.26 17.87
C GLU A 8 -12.07 -14.37 16.46
N HIS A 9 -12.58 -15.28 15.63
CA HIS A 9 -12.08 -15.45 14.26
C HIS A 9 -12.37 -14.21 13.39
N GLN A 10 -13.57 -13.64 13.50
CA GLN A 10 -13.94 -12.37 12.86
C GLN A 10 -13.03 -11.23 13.33
N TYR A 11 -12.74 -11.17 14.63
CA TYR A 11 -11.86 -10.17 15.22
C TYR A 11 -10.42 -10.28 14.73
N ILE A 12 -9.87 -11.49 14.65
CA ILE A 12 -8.51 -11.74 14.14
C ILE A 12 -8.39 -11.36 12.66
N LYS A 13 -9.40 -11.69 11.83
CA LYS A 13 -9.44 -11.25 10.42
C LYS A 13 -9.48 -9.73 10.31
N ALA A 14 -10.33 -9.07 11.09
CA ALA A 14 -10.41 -7.61 11.11
C ALA A 14 -9.09 -6.97 11.56
N LYS A 15 -8.44 -7.51 12.60
CA LYS A 15 -7.16 -7.02 13.12
C LYS A 15 -6.04 -7.15 12.09
N LYS A 16 -5.85 -8.33 11.49
CA LYS A 16 -4.85 -8.54 10.41
C LYS A 16 -5.06 -7.58 9.25
N ARG A 17 -6.32 -7.23 8.95
CA ARG A 17 -6.65 -6.28 7.90
C ARG A 17 -6.25 -4.85 8.25
N VAL A 18 -6.53 -4.40 9.47
CA VAL A 18 -6.10 -3.08 9.96
C VAL A 18 -4.58 -2.97 9.94
N GLU A 19 -3.85 -4.03 10.32
CA GLU A 19 -2.39 -4.06 10.25
C GLU A 19 -1.87 -3.91 8.82
N LYS A 20 -2.43 -4.63 7.85
CA LYS A 20 -2.08 -4.48 6.42
C LYS A 20 -2.34 -3.06 5.89
N ILE A 21 -3.50 -2.50 6.23
CA ILE A 21 -3.86 -1.14 5.84
C ILE A 21 -2.89 -0.12 6.45
N LYS A 22 -2.58 -0.24 7.75
CA LYS A 22 -1.59 0.61 8.42
C LYS A 22 -0.21 0.52 7.75
N GLY A 23 0.24 -0.68 7.39
CA GLY A 23 1.49 -0.88 6.67
C GLY A 23 1.52 -0.17 5.32
N PHE A 24 0.42 -0.23 4.56
CA PHE A 24 0.27 0.53 3.31
C PHE A 24 0.34 2.04 3.54
N TYR A 25 -0.38 2.57 4.54
CA TYR A 25 -0.34 4.01 4.84
C TYR A 25 1.06 4.47 5.22
N TRP A 26 1.80 3.68 5.99
CA TRP A 26 3.18 4.04 6.33
C TRP A 26 4.07 4.11 5.09
N HIS A 27 3.92 3.16 4.18
CA HIS A 27 4.63 3.15 2.90
C HIS A 27 4.23 4.34 2.01
N ALA A 28 2.94 4.64 1.90
CA ALA A 28 2.41 5.77 1.13
C ALA A 28 2.89 7.12 1.70
N ILE A 29 2.88 7.29 3.03
CA ILE A 29 3.39 8.49 3.70
C ILE A 29 4.89 8.63 3.44
N SER A 30 5.67 7.55 3.58
CA SER A 30 7.11 7.60 3.27
C SER A 30 7.36 7.95 1.80
N TYR A 31 6.57 7.41 0.88
CA TYR A 31 6.65 7.72 -0.54
C TYR A 31 6.43 9.22 -0.78
N VAL A 32 5.36 9.80 -0.23
CA VAL A 32 5.07 11.22 -0.40
C VAL A 32 6.13 12.10 0.26
N MET A 33 6.51 11.82 1.51
CA MET A 33 7.49 12.64 2.23
C MET A 33 8.87 12.62 1.57
N VAL A 34 9.37 11.44 1.17
CA VAL A 34 10.69 11.32 0.54
C VAL A 34 10.69 12.00 -0.82
N ASN A 35 9.66 11.78 -1.64
CA ASN A 35 9.59 12.40 -2.97
C ASN A 35 9.45 13.93 -2.86
N LEU A 36 8.62 14.45 -1.94
CA LEU A 36 8.52 15.90 -1.69
C LEU A 36 9.84 16.49 -1.19
N PHE A 37 10.54 15.80 -0.31
CA PHE A 37 11.84 16.24 0.19
C PHE A 37 12.89 16.29 -0.92
N LEU A 38 12.94 15.26 -1.77
CA LEU A 38 13.87 15.19 -2.90
C LEU A 38 13.58 16.30 -3.92
N SER A 39 12.31 16.48 -4.29
CA SER A 39 11.88 17.58 -5.16
C SER A 39 12.19 18.94 -4.53
N GLY A 40 11.98 19.10 -3.22
CA GLY A 40 12.28 20.33 -2.49
C GLY A 40 13.77 20.69 -2.49
N ILE A 41 14.67 19.72 -2.28
CA ILE A 41 16.12 19.95 -2.37
C ILE A 41 16.53 20.41 -3.76
N ILE A 42 16.02 19.74 -4.80
CA ILE A 42 16.39 20.04 -6.19
C ILE A 42 15.90 21.43 -6.58
N VAL A 43 14.65 21.77 -6.24
CA VAL A 43 14.09 23.11 -6.47
C VAL A 43 14.89 24.17 -5.71
N PHE A 44 15.20 23.94 -4.43
CA PHE A 44 15.94 24.91 -3.63
C PHE A 44 17.36 25.12 -4.17
N GLY A 45 18.02 24.05 -4.60
CA GLY A 45 19.33 24.11 -5.26
C GLY A 45 19.30 24.88 -6.58
N MET A 46 18.32 24.60 -7.46
CA MET A 46 18.20 25.28 -8.76
C MET A 46 17.77 26.75 -8.63
N MET A 47 16.92 27.10 -7.66
CA MET A 47 16.57 28.51 -7.40
C MET A 47 17.79 29.33 -6.94
N SER A 48 18.80 28.70 -6.34
CA SER A 48 20.03 29.39 -5.91
C SER A 48 21.00 29.66 -7.06
N ASP A 49 20.95 28.89 -8.16
CA ASP A 49 21.79 29.07 -9.36
C ASP A 49 21.15 29.99 -10.42
N GLY A 50 19.90 30.42 -10.20
CA GLY A 50 19.26 31.52 -10.95
C GLY A 50 18.83 31.19 -12.39
N ASN A 51 18.90 29.94 -12.86
CA ASN A 51 18.79 29.64 -14.30
C ASN A 51 17.72 28.61 -14.71
N GLU A 52 16.90 28.07 -13.80
CA GLU A 52 15.94 27.00 -14.13
C GLU A 52 14.59 27.19 -13.39
N THR A 53 13.47 26.94 -14.08
CA THR A 53 12.12 27.10 -13.52
C THR A 53 11.71 25.86 -12.70
N PHE A 54 10.84 26.01 -11.70
CA PHE A 54 10.27 24.90 -10.90
C PHE A 54 9.73 23.74 -11.77
N PHE A 55 9.22 24.06 -12.96
CA PHE A 55 8.69 23.11 -13.92
C PHE A 55 9.77 22.25 -14.61
N GLU A 56 10.98 22.80 -14.77
CA GLU A 56 12.15 22.17 -15.40
C GLU A 56 12.86 21.22 -14.42
N ALA A 57 12.95 21.64 -13.16
CA ALA A 57 13.40 20.83 -12.03
C ALA A 57 12.53 19.58 -11.81
N VAL A 58 11.21 19.72 -11.92
CA VAL A 58 10.25 18.62 -11.72
C VAL A 58 10.12 17.73 -12.95
N ASN A 59 10.32 18.27 -14.17
CA ASN A 59 10.42 17.47 -15.41
C ASN A 59 11.78 16.78 -15.59
N ASN A 60 12.74 17.03 -14.71
CA ASN A 60 14.02 16.36 -14.77
C ASN A 60 13.82 14.85 -14.68
N PHE A 61 14.46 14.09 -15.58
CA PHE A 61 14.26 12.65 -15.71
C PHE A 61 14.47 11.94 -14.38
N GLY A 62 15.41 12.38 -13.54
CA GLY A 62 15.64 11.80 -12.22
C GLY A 62 14.47 11.96 -11.25
N VAL A 63 13.77 13.11 -11.28
CA VAL A 63 12.65 13.38 -10.37
C VAL A 63 11.42 12.63 -10.82
N TYR A 64 10.92 12.87 -12.03
CA TYR A 64 9.67 12.24 -12.47
C TYR A 64 9.80 10.71 -12.56
N SER A 65 10.97 10.17 -12.95
CA SER A 65 11.16 8.72 -13.00
C SER A 65 11.05 8.09 -11.61
N THR A 66 11.61 8.73 -10.57
CA THR A 66 11.50 8.24 -9.20
C THR A 66 10.05 8.20 -8.75
N TRP A 67 9.28 9.27 -9.01
CA TRP A 67 7.85 9.30 -8.74
C TRP A 67 7.09 8.18 -9.47
N VAL A 68 7.38 7.95 -10.75
CA VAL A 68 6.69 6.95 -11.58
C VAL A 68 7.05 5.52 -11.17
N PHE A 69 8.35 5.17 -11.12
CA PHE A 69 8.78 3.80 -10.81
C PHE A 69 8.40 3.38 -9.38
N TRP A 70 8.57 4.28 -8.40
CA TRP A 70 8.12 3.99 -7.03
C TRP A 70 6.60 4.04 -6.90
N GLY A 71 5.93 4.89 -7.69
CA GLY A 71 4.47 4.95 -7.76
C GLY A 71 3.86 3.64 -8.27
N ILE A 72 4.50 2.97 -9.22
CA ILE A 72 4.10 1.63 -9.69
C ILE A 72 4.21 0.62 -8.53
N GLY A 73 5.31 0.63 -7.78
CA GLY A 73 5.47 -0.22 -6.58
C GLY A 73 4.39 0.03 -5.53
N LEU A 74 4.07 1.30 -5.26
CA LEU A 74 2.99 1.70 -4.35
C LEU A 74 1.62 1.22 -4.85
N PHE A 75 1.37 1.30 -6.17
CA PHE A 75 0.14 0.83 -6.79
C PHE A 75 -0.04 -0.69 -6.66
N PHE A 76 1.03 -1.48 -6.88
CA PHE A 76 0.96 -2.93 -6.65
C PHE A 76 0.78 -3.27 -5.17
N HIS A 77 1.40 -2.52 -4.25
CA HIS A 77 1.17 -2.71 -2.82
C HIS A 77 -0.29 -2.39 -2.43
N TRP A 78 -0.85 -1.31 -3.00
CA TRP A 78 -2.27 -0.98 -2.86
C TRP A 78 -3.17 -2.10 -3.38
N LEU A 79 -2.89 -2.66 -4.57
CA LEU A 79 -3.60 -3.81 -5.11
C LEU A 79 -3.47 -5.05 -4.22
N GLY A 80 -2.32 -5.29 -3.59
CA GLY A 80 -2.17 -6.40 -2.63
C GLY A 80 -3.02 -6.21 -1.38
N VAL A 81 -3.09 -4.98 -0.84
CA VAL A 81 -3.80 -4.67 0.41
C VAL A 81 -5.30 -4.53 0.20
N PHE A 82 -5.73 -3.88 -0.88
CA PHE A 82 -7.14 -3.60 -1.17
C PHE A 82 -7.73 -4.48 -2.28
N GLY A 83 -6.93 -4.87 -3.26
CA GLY A 83 -7.36 -5.68 -4.41
C GLY A 83 -7.71 -7.12 -4.05
N SER A 84 -7.16 -7.68 -2.97
CA SER A 84 -7.61 -8.99 -2.45
C SER A 84 -9.12 -9.01 -2.18
N LYS A 85 -9.71 -7.91 -1.72
CA LYS A 85 -11.16 -7.83 -1.46
C LYS A 85 -11.99 -7.56 -2.72
N ALA A 86 -11.42 -6.91 -3.73
CA ALA A 86 -12.11 -6.59 -4.98
C ALA A 86 -12.12 -7.78 -5.96
N PHE A 87 -11.04 -8.57 -6.00
CA PHE A 87 -10.91 -9.73 -6.87
C PHE A 87 -11.25 -11.06 -6.20
N PHE A 88 -10.85 -11.26 -4.94
CA PHE A 88 -11.19 -12.45 -4.16
C PHE A 88 -12.30 -12.10 -3.16
N SER A 89 -13.55 -12.19 -3.63
CA SER A 89 -14.73 -12.08 -2.78
C SER A 89 -14.59 -12.95 -1.52
N ASN A 90 -15.08 -12.45 -0.37
CA ASN A 90 -15.13 -13.16 0.91
C ASN A 90 -15.63 -14.61 0.78
N ASN A 91 -16.46 -14.91 -0.23
CA ASN A 91 -16.93 -16.26 -0.54
C ASN A 91 -15.81 -17.28 -0.83
N TRP A 92 -14.73 -16.90 -1.53
CA TRP A 92 -13.64 -17.83 -1.82
C TRP A 92 -12.84 -18.16 -0.56
N GLU A 93 -12.56 -17.16 0.26
CA GLU A 93 -11.85 -17.34 1.54
C GLU A 93 -12.67 -18.18 2.52
N GLU A 94 -13.97 -17.90 2.67
CA GLU A 94 -14.87 -18.71 3.51
C GLU A 94 -14.99 -20.14 3.01
N ARG A 95 -15.07 -20.35 1.69
CA ARG A 95 -15.12 -21.69 1.11
C ARG A 95 -13.85 -22.48 1.39
N LYS A 96 -12.68 -21.86 1.25
CA LYS A 96 -11.39 -22.51 1.54
C LYS A 96 -11.21 -22.83 3.03
N ILE A 97 -11.57 -21.91 3.92
CA ILE A 97 -11.52 -22.16 5.36
C ILE A 97 -12.45 -23.33 5.74
N LYS A 98 -13.65 -23.38 5.16
CA LYS A 98 -14.58 -24.50 5.37
C LYS A 98 -14.00 -25.82 4.87
N GLU A 99 -13.36 -25.82 3.70
CA GLU A 99 -12.71 -26.98 3.10
C GLU A 99 -11.54 -27.50 3.96
N TYR A 100 -10.72 -26.61 4.55
CA TYR A 100 -9.66 -27.02 5.48
C TYR A 100 -10.20 -27.59 6.80
N LEU A 101 -11.25 -26.99 7.36
CA LEU A 101 -11.89 -27.46 8.60
C LEU A 101 -12.60 -28.82 8.44
N ASP A 102 -13.11 -29.11 7.23
CA ASP A 102 -13.73 -30.40 6.92
C ASP A 102 -12.68 -31.50 6.69
N ASN A 103 -11.55 -31.16 6.07
CA ASN A 103 -10.44 -32.10 5.88
C ASN A 103 -9.73 -32.48 7.19
N ASP A 104 -9.65 -31.56 8.17
CA ASP A 104 -9.06 -31.85 9.50
C ASP A 104 -9.97 -32.70 10.41
N LYS A 105 -11.24 -32.93 10.00
CA LYS A 105 -12.21 -33.75 10.73
C LYS A 105 -12.33 -35.19 10.21
N SER A 106 -11.54 -35.57 9.20
CA SER A 106 -11.37 -36.94 8.72
C SER A 106 -10.09 -37.56 9.27
#